data_AF-A0A9D5NQH4-F1
#
_entry.id   AF-A0A9D5NQH4-F1
#
_cell.length_a   1.000
_cell.length_b   1.000
_cell.length_c   1.000
_cell.angle_alpha   90.00
_cell.angle_beta   90.00
_cell.angle_gamma   90.00
#
_symmetry.space_group_name_H-M   'P 1'
#
loop_
_entity.id
_entity.type
_entity.pdbx_description
1 polymer ?
#
loop_
_entity_poly.entity_id
_entity_poly.type
_entity_poly.pdbx_seq_one_letter_code
_entity_poly.pdbx_strand_id
1 'polypeptide(L)'
;MSLIAFINKNTFEIKDELDEYIYCDYEIRNIIAVLNKKGYKTKFSCAGHNEVGLMWPLHRENIDKLEEYLKDAENDETLHFIKKEGDYFYHKDEKTATYVYIYFEDDYKFEVLPSEFTYEIVDNKSYLIKKINYYLEDNHKTRKTDEKIYSELEQSHQDLLNWSNDLPII
;
A
#
# COMPACT_ATOMS: atom_id res chain seq x y z
N MET A 1 4.78 -5.27 -8.04
CA MET A 1 3.88 -4.84 -9.13
C MET A 1 3.51 -6.06 -9.94
N SER A 2 2.23 -6.47 -9.92
CA SER A 2 1.70 -7.35 -10.95
C SER A 2 1.61 -6.55 -12.25
N LEU A 3 2.28 -6.99 -13.31
CA LEU A 3 2.07 -6.45 -14.65
C LEU A 3 0.66 -6.85 -15.08
N ILE A 4 -0.19 -5.86 -15.34
CA ILE A 4 -1.55 -6.09 -15.85
C ILE A 4 -1.43 -6.01 -17.37
N ALA A 5 -1.70 -7.10 -18.07
CA ALA A 5 -1.81 -7.12 -19.52
C ALA A 5 -3.30 -7.19 -19.91
N PHE A 6 -3.68 -6.38 -20.88
CA PHE A 6 -5.03 -6.34 -21.44
C PHE A 6 -5.02 -7.07 -22.78
N ILE A 7 -5.90 -8.07 -22.93
CA ILE A 7 -6.08 -8.76 -24.21
C ILE A 7 -7.35 -8.23 -24.85
N ASN A 8 -7.24 -7.65 -26.04
CA ASN A 8 -8.42 -7.26 -26.81
C ASN A 8 -9.19 -8.52 -27.23
N LYS A 9 -10.42 -8.70 -26.73
CA LYS A 9 -11.21 -9.92 -26.99
C LYS A 9 -11.56 -10.18 -28.47
N ASN A 10 -11.45 -9.17 -29.33
CA ASN A 10 -11.79 -9.27 -30.74
C ASN A 10 -10.55 -9.51 -31.62
N THR A 11 -9.41 -8.93 -31.26
CA THR A 11 -8.15 -9.04 -32.03
C THR A 11 -7.14 -10.00 -31.41
N PHE A 12 -7.31 -10.36 -30.13
CA PHE A 12 -6.36 -11.12 -29.30
C PHE A 12 -4.97 -10.47 -29.18
N GLU A 13 -4.85 -9.21 -29.58
CA GLU A 13 -3.66 -8.42 -29.34
C GLU A 13 -3.53 -8.14 -27.85
N ILE A 14 -2.33 -8.41 -27.34
CA ILE A 14 -1.93 -8.11 -25.98
C ILE A 14 -1.44 -6.66 -25.98
N LYS A 15 -2.01 -5.85 -25.10
CA LYS A 15 -1.51 -4.52 -24.78
C LYS A 15 -1.15 -4.48 -23.30
N ASP A 16 0.03 -3.96 -23.00
CA ASP A 16 0.45 -3.79 -21.60
C ASP A 16 -0.28 -2.62 -20.93
N GLU A 17 -0.82 -1.68 -21.70
CA GLU A 17 -1.55 -0.50 -21.21
C GLU A 17 -2.72 -0.14 -22.14
N LEU A 18 -3.72 0.55 -21.60
CA LEU A 18 -4.77 1.20 -22.38
C LEU A 18 -4.47 2.71 -22.39
N ASP A 19 -3.96 3.22 -23.52
CA ASP A 19 -3.43 4.59 -23.66
C ASP A 19 -4.38 5.71 -23.16
N GLU A 20 -5.70 5.45 -23.12
CA GLU A 20 -6.74 6.42 -22.72
C GLU A 20 -7.26 6.23 -21.27
N TYR A 21 -6.77 5.24 -20.53
CA TYR A 21 -7.33 4.86 -19.23
C TYR A 21 -6.25 4.78 -18.14
N ILE A 22 -6.61 5.27 -16.94
CA ILE A 22 -5.79 5.11 -15.73
C ILE A 22 -6.33 3.90 -14.95
N TYR A 23 -5.45 2.94 -14.65
CA TYR A 23 -5.78 1.85 -13.75
C TYR A 23 -5.77 2.32 -12.29
N CYS A 24 -6.83 1.99 -11.55
CA CYS A 24 -6.91 2.22 -10.11
C CYS A 24 -7.90 1.23 -9.46
N ASP A 25 -7.78 1.08 -8.14
CA ASP A 25 -8.71 0.27 -7.35
C ASP A 25 -10.12 0.89 -7.38
N TYR A 26 -11.14 0.02 -7.43
CA TYR A 26 -12.53 0.44 -7.58
C TYR A 26 -12.94 1.39 -6.46
N GLU A 27 -12.55 1.11 -5.22
CA GLU A 27 -12.91 1.83 -4.00
C GLU A 27 -12.49 3.31 -4.05
N ILE A 28 -11.36 3.62 -4.67
CA ILE A 28 -10.81 4.98 -4.74
C ILE A 28 -10.99 5.65 -6.12
N ARG A 29 -11.65 4.99 -7.08
CA ARG A 29 -11.79 5.49 -8.47
C ARG A 29 -12.32 6.93 -8.57
N ASN A 30 -13.27 7.30 -7.71
CA ASN A 30 -13.85 8.65 -7.71
C ASN A 30 -12.85 9.69 -7.18
N ILE A 31 -12.02 9.30 -6.21
CA ILE A 31 -10.97 10.14 -5.64
C ILE A 31 -9.94 10.46 -6.74
N ILE A 32 -9.45 9.42 -7.41
CA ILE A 32 -8.48 9.55 -8.52
C ILE A 32 -9.06 10.43 -9.64
N ALA A 33 -10.33 10.23 -10.01
CA ALA A 33 -10.99 11.05 -11.02
C ALA A 33 -11.10 12.52 -10.61
N VAL A 34 -11.47 12.82 -9.36
CA VAL A 34 -11.58 14.19 -8.84
C VAL A 34 -10.22 14.88 -8.85
N LEU A 35 -9.16 14.22 -8.34
CA LEU A 35 -7.81 14.77 -8.30
C LEU A 35 -7.31 15.13 -9.72
N ASN A 36 -7.40 14.20 -10.66
CA ASN A 36 -6.95 14.43 -12.03
C ASN A 36 -7.74 15.52 -12.75
N LYS A 37 -9.05 15.63 -12.49
CA LYS A 37 -9.91 16.69 -13.03
C LYS A 37 -9.57 18.07 -12.47
N LYS A 38 -9.12 18.14 -11.22
CA LYS A 38 -8.66 19.37 -10.57
C LYS A 38 -7.22 19.74 -10.89
N GLY A 39 -6.50 18.89 -11.65
CA GLY A 39 -5.14 19.16 -12.11
C GLY A 39 -4.05 18.42 -11.34
N TYR A 40 -4.37 17.76 -10.22
CA TYR A 40 -3.42 16.93 -9.47
C TYR A 40 -3.24 15.59 -10.16
N LYS A 41 -2.21 15.47 -11.01
CA LYS A 41 -1.97 14.28 -11.82
C LYS A 41 -1.45 13.13 -10.96
N THR A 42 -2.09 11.97 -11.09
CA THR A 42 -1.74 10.75 -10.34
C THR A 42 -1.11 9.72 -11.26
N LYS A 43 -0.13 8.97 -10.76
CA LYS A 43 0.55 7.90 -11.49
C LYS A 43 0.17 6.50 -11.00
N PHE A 44 0.25 6.27 -9.69
CA PHE A 44 -0.10 4.98 -9.07
C PHE A 44 -0.92 5.21 -7.81
N SER A 45 -1.74 4.24 -7.42
CA SER A 45 -2.56 4.31 -6.22
C SER A 45 -2.92 2.93 -5.72
N CYS A 46 -3.18 2.80 -4.42
CA CYS A 46 -3.75 1.61 -3.81
C CYS A 46 -4.83 2.04 -2.81
N ALA A 47 -5.99 1.37 -2.86
CA ALA A 47 -7.05 1.56 -1.88
C ALA A 47 -6.70 0.92 -0.52
N GLY A 48 -5.65 0.10 -0.46
CA GLY A 48 -5.35 -0.74 0.68
C GLY A 48 -6.29 -1.94 0.74
N HIS A 49 -5.75 -3.13 1.03
CA HIS A 49 -6.51 -4.37 1.03
C HIS A 49 -6.34 -5.08 2.37
N ASN A 50 -7.35 -5.84 2.79
CA ASN A 50 -7.21 -6.69 3.98
C ASN A 50 -6.58 -8.03 3.57
N GLU A 51 -5.26 -8.14 3.73
CA GLU A 51 -4.46 -9.27 3.27
C GLU A 51 -4.29 -10.34 4.35
N VAL A 52 -5.41 -10.86 4.87
CA VAL A 52 -5.45 -11.84 5.97
C VAL A 52 -4.60 -13.08 5.65
N GLY A 53 -3.64 -13.38 6.53
CA GLY A 53 -2.80 -14.58 6.42
C GLY A 53 -1.87 -14.58 5.21
N LEU A 54 -1.72 -13.45 4.52
CA LEU A 54 -0.75 -13.32 3.45
C LEU A 54 0.63 -13.08 4.05
N MET A 55 1.54 -13.98 3.69
CA MET A 55 2.95 -13.85 3.99
C MET A 55 3.62 -13.08 2.86
N TRP A 56 4.64 -12.30 3.21
CA TRP A 56 5.63 -11.87 2.25
C TRP A 56 6.27 -13.09 1.55
N PRO A 57 6.82 -12.92 0.34
CA PRO A 57 7.65 -13.93 -0.29
C PRO A 57 8.78 -14.38 0.64
N LEU A 58 9.38 -15.54 0.36
CA LEU A 58 10.57 -15.95 1.09
C LEU A 58 11.68 -14.90 0.90
N HIS A 59 12.14 -14.31 1.99
CA HIS A 59 13.22 -13.33 1.99
C HIS A 59 14.54 -13.99 2.38
N ARG A 60 15.64 -13.41 1.87
CA ARG A 60 17.01 -13.82 2.17
C ARG A 60 17.75 -12.63 2.74
N GLU A 61 18.32 -12.81 3.92
CA GLU A 61 19.02 -11.76 4.66
C GLU A 61 20.40 -12.27 5.11
N ASN A 62 21.35 -11.36 5.36
CA ASN A 62 22.70 -11.72 5.77
C ASN A 62 22.71 -12.29 7.20
N ILE A 63 23.59 -13.28 7.43
CA ILE A 63 23.69 -13.99 8.71
C ILE A 63 24.06 -13.09 9.90
N ASP A 64 24.69 -11.94 9.66
CA ASP A 64 25.01 -10.95 10.69
C ASP A 64 23.78 -10.38 11.41
N LYS A 65 22.61 -10.36 10.74
CA LYS A 65 21.34 -9.92 11.33
C LYS A 65 20.55 -11.04 12.03
N LEU A 66 21.02 -12.29 12.00
CA LEU A 66 20.23 -13.43 12.48
C LEU A 66 19.92 -13.35 13.98
N GLU A 67 20.89 -12.94 14.81
CA GLU A 67 20.68 -12.89 16.27
C GLU A 67 19.63 -11.85 16.65
N GLU A 68 19.69 -10.66 16.04
CA GLU A 68 18.68 -9.60 16.19
C GLU A 68 17.31 -10.09 15.73
N TYR A 69 17.24 -10.67 14.53
CA TYR A 69 16.00 -11.21 13.98
C TYR A 69 15.36 -12.27 14.89
N LEU A 70 16.14 -13.22 15.42
CA LEU A 70 15.60 -14.26 16.29
C LEU A 70 15.08 -13.68 17.62
N LYS A 71 15.74 -12.67 18.16
CA LYS A 71 15.30 -11.95 19.37
C LYS A 71 14.00 -11.19 19.13
N ASP A 72 13.85 -10.57 17.96
CA ASP A 72 12.61 -9.89 17.58
C ASP A 72 11.47 -10.91 17.41
N ALA A 73 11.76 -12.05 16.78
CA ALA A 73 10.81 -13.15 16.60
C ALA A 73 10.37 -13.84 17.91
N GLU A 74 11.10 -13.68 19.03
CA GLU A 74 10.61 -14.10 20.36
C GLU A 74 9.43 -13.25 20.84
N ASN A 75 9.32 -12.02 20.33
CA ASN A 75 8.34 -11.03 20.76
C ASN A 75 7.27 -10.77 19.71
N ASP A 76 7.58 -10.96 18.43
CA ASP A 76 6.71 -10.71 17.29
C ASP A 76 6.33 -12.00 16.56
N GLU A 77 5.05 -12.37 16.64
CA GLU A 77 4.54 -13.63 16.07
C GLU A 77 4.46 -13.62 14.54
N THR A 78 4.67 -12.46 13.90
CA THR A 78 4.63 -12.33 12.43
C THR A 78 5.95 -12.66 11.76
N LEU A 79 7.02 -12.85 12.53
CA LEU A 79 8.37 -13.14 12.04
C LEU A 79 8.64 -14.65 12.04
N HIS A 80 8.79 -15.25 10.86
CA HIS A 80 8.95 -16.72 10.76
C HIS A 80 10.32 -17.09 10.18
N PHE A 81 11.25 -17.48 11.06
CA PHE A 81 12.52 -18.07 10.64
C PHE A 81 12.30 -19.41 9.91
N ILE A 82 12.93 -19.59 8.75
CA ILE A 82 12.80 -20.81 7.95
C ILE A 82 14.05 -21.67 8.03
N LYS A 83 15.22 -21.13 7.65
CA LYS A 83 16.49 -21.87 7.64
C LYS A 83 17.70 -20.96 7.56
N LYS A 84 18.87 -21.51 7.90
CA LYS A 84 20.20 -20.94 7.63
C LYS A 84 20.87 -21.67 6.46
N GLU A 85 21.59 -20.94 5.61
CA GLU A 85 22.40 -21.51 4.54
C GLU A 85 23.63 -20.64 4.27
N GLY A 86 24.82 -21.14 4.65
CA GLY A 86 26.07 -20.38 4.54
C GLY A 86 26.01 -19.07 5.32
N ASP A 87 26.29 -17.97 4.62
CA ASP A 87 26.33 -16.60 5.14
C ASP A 87 24.96 -15.89 5.08
N TYR A 88 23.87 -16.65 4.92
CA TYR A 88 22.51 -16.12 4.86
C TYR A 88 21.54 -16.90 5.75
N PHE A 89 20.45 -16.25 6.11
CA PHE A 89 19.25 -16.91 6.61
C PHE A 89 18.03 -16.52 5.77
N TYR A 90 17.01 -17.38 5.85
CA TYR A 90 15.75 -17.20 5.15
C TYR A 90 14.63 -17.10 6.17
N HIS A 91 13.74 -16.17 5.91
CA HIS A 91 12.56 -15.92 6.73
C HIS A 91 11.36 -15.62 5.82
N LYS A 92 10.16 -15.72 6.40
CA LYS A 92 8.92 -15.49 5.67
C LYS A 92 7.93 -14.83 6.60
N ASP A 93 7.76 -13.52 6.48
CA ASP A 93 7.02 -12.77 7.50
C ASP A 93 5.58 -12.53 7.08
N GLU A 94 4.69 -12.33 8.03
CA GLU A 94 3.32 -11.92 7.72
C GLU A 94 3.27 -10.44 7.35
N LYS A 95 2.31 -10.08 6.52
CA LYS A 95 1.99 -8.67 6.30
C LYS A 95 1.36 -8.12 7.57
N THR A 96 1.90 -7.02 8.10
CA THR A 96 1.44 -6.41 9.36
C THR A 96 0.57 -5.17 9.17
N ALA A 97 0.49 -4.66 7.94
CA ALA A 97 -0.30 -3.48 7.60
C ALA A 97 -0.61 -3.44 6.10
N THR A 98 -1.60 -2.62 5.77
CA THR A 98 -1.87 -2.15 4.42
C THR A 98 -1.67 -0.65 4.32
N TYR A 99 -1.55 -0.14 3.10
CA TYR A 99 -1.40 1.27 2.82
C TYR A 99 -2.46 1.74 1.83
N VAL A 100 -3.18 2.79 2.19
CA VAL A 100 -3.93 3.60 1.24
C VAL A 100 -2.96 4.65 0.74
N TYR A 101 -2.69 4.70 -0.56
CA TYR A 101 -1.75 5.69 -1.09
C TYR A 101 -2.12 6.20 -2.48
N ILE A 102 -1.64 7.41 -2.77
CA ILE A 102 -1.65 8.03 -4.08
C ILE A 102 -0.24 8.57 -4.35
N TYR A 103 0.34 8.14 -5.47
CA TYR A 103 1.57 8.70 -6.04
C TYR A 103 1.20 9.75 -7.08
N PHE A 104 1.70 10.97 -6.90
CA PHE A 104 1.48 12.09 -7.80
C PHE A 104 2.60 12.23 -8.83
N GLU A 105 2.30 12.81 -9.98
CA GLU A 105 3.30 13.09 -11.02
C GLU A 105 4.25 14.22 -10.61
N ASP A 106 3.73 15.21 -9.86
CA ASP A 106 4.48 16.34 -9.36
C ASP A 106 4.46 16.40 -7.82
N ASP A 107 5.38 17.17 -7.26
CA ASP A 107 5.33 17.59 -5.86
C ASP A 107 4.32 18.74 -5.71
N TYR A 108 3.17 18.44 -5.10
CA TYR A 108 2.09 19.38 -4.86
C TYR A 108 2.14 19.88 -3.41
N LYS A 109 1.89 21.18 -3.23
CA LYS A 109 1.82 21.81 -1.90
C LYS A 109 0.38 21.80 -1.40
N PHE A 110 0.07 20.89 -0.50
CA PHE A 110 -1.21 20.82 0.17
C PHE A 110 -1.18 21.56 1.51
N GLU A 111 -2.09 22.51 1.72
CA GLU A 111 -2.18 23.25 3.00
C GLU A 111 -2.76 22.39 4.12
N VAL A 112 -3.70 21.50 3.76
CA VAL A 112 -4.37 20.57 4.66
C VAL A 112 -4.32 19.19 4.04
N LEU A 113 -4.01 18.19 4.85
CA LEU A 113 -4.03 16.78 4.47
C LEU A 113 -5.30 16.09 5.00
N PRO A 114 -5.75 15.00 4.37
CA PRO A 114 -6.82 14.18 4.93
C PRO A 114 -6.37 13.56 6.26
N SER A 115 -7.34 13.21 7.11
CA SER A 115 -7.07 12.72 8.47
C SER A 115 -6.14 11.52 8.47
N GLU A 116 -5.04 11.61 9.24
CA GLU A 116 -4.01 10.57 9.42
C GLU A 116 -3.23 10.20 8.15
N PHE A 117 -3.38 10.96 7.06
CA PHE A 117 -2.50 10.85 5.91
C PHE A 117 -1.26 11.71 6.09
N THR A 118 -0.12 11.21 5.61
CA THR A 118 1.14 11.96 5.48
C THR A 118 1.44 12.22 4.01
N TYR A 119 2.11 13.33 3.74
CA TYR A 119 2.66 13.63 2.42
C TYR A 119 4.17 13.52 2.46
N GLU A 120 4.73 12.62 1.67
CA GLU A 120 6.13 12.20 1.75
C GLU A 120 6.78 12.20 0.36
N ILE A 121 8.05 12.60 0.31
CA ILE A 121 8.88 12.49 -0.89
C ILE A 121 9.88 11.36 -0.70
N VAL A 122 9.72 10.26 -1.45
CA VAL A 122 10.60 9.08 -1.40
C VAL A 122 11.17 8.85 -2.79
N ASP A 123 12.50 8.85 -2.92
CA ASP A 123 13.19 8.69 -4.22
C ASP A 123 12.67 9.64 -5.32
N ASN A 124 12.47 10.92 -4.97
CA ASN A 124 11.87 11.96 -5.83
C ASN A 124 10.42 11.66 -6.29
N LYS A 125 9.67 10.85 -5.55
CA LYS A 125 8.27 10.55 -5.82
C LYS A 125 7.40 11.07 -4.68
N SER A 126 6.31 11.74 -5.02
CA SER A 126 5.38 12.36 -4.09
C SER A 126 4.23 11.43 -3.72
N TYR A 127 4.18 11.02 -2.46
CA TYR A 127 3.14 10.13 -1.95
C TYR A 127 2.26 10.84 -0.94
N LEU A 128 0.95 10.71 -1.11
CA LEU A 128 0.01 10.85 -0.01
C LEU A 128 -0.33 9.45 0.48
N ILE A 129 -0.05 9.14 1.74
CA ILE A 129 -0.10 7.79 2.28
C ILE A 129 -0.74 7.74 3.66
N LYS A 130 -1.49 6.67 3.93
CA LYS A 130 -1.98 6.30 5.24
C LYS A 130 -1.74 4.80 5.47
N LYS A 131 -1.06 4.49 6.57
CA LYS A 131 -0.85 3.11 7.03
C LYS A 131 -2.03 2.65 7.88
N ILE A 132 -2.54 1.46 7.62
CA ILE A 132 -3.56 0.80 8.44
C ILE A 132 -2.94 -0.50 8.96
N ASN A 133 -2.64 -0.52 10.25
CA ASN A 133 -2.11 -1.70 10.92
C ASN A 133 -3.19 -2.79 11.05
N TYR A 134 -2.78 -4.03 10.85
CA TYR A 134 -3.61 -5.22 10.99
C TYR A 134 -3.72 -5.73 12.41
N TYR A 135 -2.82 -5.30 13.28
CA TYR A 135 -2.75 -5.71 14.68
C TYR A 135 -2.96 -4.50 15.59
N LEU A 136 -3.37 -4.77 16.83
CA LEU A 136 -3.64 -3.74 17.84
C LEU A 136 -2.35 -3.25 18.50
N GLU A 137 -1.33 -4.10 18.58
CA GLU A 137 -0.06 -3.84 19.23
C GLU A 137 1.14 -4.06 18.29
N ASP A 138 2.27 -3.44 18.61
CA ASP A 138 3.51 -3.53 17.83
C ASP A 138 4.16 -4.91 17.84
N ASN A 139 3.80 -5.77 18.79
CA ASN A 139 4.27 -7.16 18.87
C ASN A 139 3.38 -8.15 18.10
N HIS A 140 2.38 -7.62 17.39
CA HIS A 140 1.49 -8.34 16.48
C HIS A 140 0.81 -9.59 17.07
N LYS A 141 0.51 -9.59 18.38
CA LYS A 141 -0.19 -10.71 19.04
C LYS A 141 -1.69 -10.71 18.79
N THR A 142 -2.30 -9.52 18.78
CA THR A 142 -3.75 -9.41 18.59
C THR A 142 -4.07 -8.80 17.24
N ARG A 143 -4.47 -9.66 16.30
CA ARG A 143 -4.97 -9.20 15.00
C ARG A 143 -6.36 -8.53 15.17
N LYS A 144 -6.55 -7.37 14.55
CA LYS A 144 -7.87 -6.73 14.40
C LYS A 144 -8.79 -7.65 13.61
N THR A 145 -10.10 -7.60 13.90
CA THR A 145 -11.08 -8.32 13.07
C THR A 145 -11.14 -7.72 11.67
N ASP A 146 -11.59 -8.54 10.72
CA ASP A 146 -11.75 -8.11 9.33
C ASP A 146 -12.70 -6.90 9.23
N GLU A 147 -13.81 -6.91 9.97
CA GLU A 147 -14.77 -5.80 10.00
C GLU A 147 -14.13 -4.50 10.48
N LYS A 148 -13.22 -4.58 11.47
CA LYS A 148 -12.53 -3.40 11.99
C LYS A 148 -11.58 -2.81 10.94
N ILE A 149 -10.87 -3.65 10.21
CA ILE A 149 -9.94 -3.22 9.15
C ILE A 149 -10.70 -2.64 7.96
N TYR A 150 -11.77 -3.29 7.52
CA TYR A 150 -12.62 -2.78 6.46
C TYR A 150 -13.24 -1.43 6.84
N SER A 151 -13.70 -1.27 8.09
CA SER A 151 -14.20 0.02 8.57
C SER A 151 -13.13 1.11 8.56
N GLU A 152 -11.88 0.80 8.93
CA GLU A 152 -10.76 1.76 8.85
C GLU A 152 -10.41 2.14 7.41
N LEU A 153 -10.47 1.18 6.48
CA LEU A 153 -10.28 1.41 5.04
C LEU A 153 -11.38 2.31 4.47
N GLU A 154 -12.64 1.97 4.72
CA GLU A 154 -13.81 2.74 4.27
C GLU A 154 -13.77 4.18 4.79
N GLN A 155 -13.45 4.37 6.08
CA GLN A 155 -13.31 5.71 6.66
C GLN A 155 -12.17 6.47 5.98
N SER A 156 -11.04 5.82 5.72
CA SER A 156 -9.90 6.43 5.04
C SER A 156 -10.25 6.86 3.61
N HIS A 157 -11.04 6.06 2.89
CA HIS A 157 -11.53 6.42 1.55
C HIS A 157 -12.49 7.61 1.61
N GLN A 158 -13.37 7.66 2.60
CA GLN A 158 -14.32 8.75 2.77
C GLN A 158 -13.61 10.07 3.13
N ASP A 159 -12.65 10.04 4.04
CA ASP A 159 -11.85 11.21 4.42
C ASP A 159 -11.05 11.73 3.22
N LEU A 160 -10.44 10.81 2.46
CA LEU A 160 -9.67 11.15 1.27
C LEU A 160 -10.56 11.70 0.14
N LEU A 161 -11.79 11.20 -0.02
CA LEU A 161 -12.76 11.71 -0.98
C LEU A 161 -13.24 13.12 -0.60
N ASN A 162 -13.57 13.35 0.67
CA ASN A 162 -13.98 14.66 1.17
C ASN A 162 -12.86 15.69 0.95
N TRP A 163 -11.65 15.36 1.38
CA TRP A 163 -10.47 16.18 1.12
C TRP A 163 -10.27 16.49 -0.37
N SER A 164 -10.35 15.47 -1.22
CA SER A 164 -10.20 15.64 -2.69
C SER A 164 -11.26 16.58 -3.26
N ASN A 165 -12.49 16.54 -2.73
CA ASN A 165 -13.57 17.43 -3.14
C ASN A 165 -13.40 18.88 -2.65
N ASP A 166 -12.67 19.10 -1.56
CA ASP A 166 -12.41 20.42 -1.00
C ASP A 166 -11.18 21.12 -1.62
N LEU A 167 -10.29 20.36 -2.27
CA LEU A 167 -9.11 20.94 -2.94
C LEU A 167 -9.48 21.99 -4.02
N PRO A 168 -8.68 23.04 -4.22
CA PRO A 168 -8.86 23.95 -5.34
C PRO A 168 -8.50 23.28 -6.68
N ILE A 169 -8.96 23.86 -7.79
CA ILE A 169 -8.49 23.51 -9.14
C ILE A 169 -7.16 24.25 -9.38
N ILE A 170 -6.18 23.55 -9.98
CA ILE A 170 -4.90 24.11 -10.41
C ILE A 170 -4.80 24.20 -11.95
#